data_AF-A0A4Y9ZRI2-F1
#
_entry.id   AF-A0A4Y9ZRI2-F1
#
_cell.length_a   1.000
_cell.length_b   1.000
_cell.length_c   1.000
_cell.angle_alpha   90.00
_cell.angle_beta   90.00
_cell.angle_gamma   90.00
#
_symmetry.space_group_name_H-M   'P 1'
#
loop_
_entity.id
_entity.type
_entity.pdbx_description
1 polymer ?
#
loop_
_entity_poly.entity_id
_entity_poly.type
_entity_poly.pdbx_seq_one_letter_code
_entity_poly.pdbx_strand_id
1 'polypeptide(L)'
;MKLSTAMISIALFLAGATSARPVRRDVDPSLIPEFGFQSGINPTGTDDCDGAVNGADGKPIKIPCACPPDRQTFIDDLNANVAAGHAVNNPTVEVSFPTDNSQASQLARLNTAAVTLQNLNGPGKGCPVVSTTFSAQPEGHPGRPASPSSGFGASFQRA
;
A
#
# COMPACT_ATOMS: atom_id res chain seq x y z
N MET A 1 -63.80 48.83 -21.00
CA MET A 1 -63.41 47.92 -19.89
C MET A 1 -62.86 46.63 -20.49
N LYS A 2 -61.91 45.89 -19.92
CA LYS A 2 -60.81 46.14 -18.94
C LYS A 2 -59.87 44.91 -19.08
N LEU A 3 -58.58 45.02 -18.79
CA LEU A 3 -57.58 43.96 -19.08
C LEU A 3 -57.83 42.65 -18.33
N SER A 4 -57.33 41.53 -18.86
CA SER A 4 -56.47 40.63 -18.06
C SER A 4 -55.65 39.63 -18.88
N THR A 5 -54.43 39.37 -18.39
CA THR A 5 -53.36 38.57 -18.97
C THR A 5 -53.31 37.18 -18.34
N ALA A 6 -52.82 36.15 -19.05
CA ALA A 6 -52.23 34.97 -18.42
C ALA A 6 -51.18 34.30 -19.33
N MET A 7 -49.90 34.54 -19.05
CA MET A 7 -48.78 33.74 -19.56
C MET A 7 -48.56 32.58 -18.59
N ILE A 8 -48.43 31.34 -19.08
CA ILE A 8 -47.95 30.21 -18.27
C ILE A 8 -46.85 29.48 -19.04
N SER A 9 -45.61 29.68 -18.58
CA SER A 9 -44.41 29.06 -19.14
C SER A 9 -44.28 27.61 -18.69
N ILE A 10 -44.07 26.68 -19.63
CA ILE A 10 -43.74 25.29 -19.32
C ILE A 10 -42.24 25.20 -19.05
N ALA A 11 -41.87 25.01 -17.78
CA ALA A 11 -40.47 24.82 -17.37
C ALA A 11 -40.01 23.38 -17.67
N LEU A 12 -39.00 23.24 -18.53
CA LEU A 12 -38.40 21.95 -18.87
C LEU A 12 -37.40 21.53 -17.78
N PHE A 13 -37.80 20.64 -16.87
CA PHE A 13 -36.91 20.10 -15.85
C PHE A 13 -35.94 19.06 -16.44
N LEU A 14 -34.75 19.51 -16.84
CA LEU A 14 -33.63 18.60 -17.10
C LEU A 14 -33.05 18.11 -15.76
N ALA A 15 -33.43 16.89 -15.37
CA ALA A 15 -32.77 16.16 -14.28
C ALA A 15 -31.37 15.72 -14.75
N GLY A 16 -30.38 16.58 -14.57
CA GLY A 16 -28.97 16.23 -14.82
C GLY A 16 -28.49 15.18 -13.82
N ALA A 17 -28.33 13.94 -14.28
CA ALA A 17 -27.72 12.87 -13.49
C ALA A 17 -26.22 13.14 -13.30
N THR A 18 -25.87 13.84 -12.22
CA THR A 18 -24.48 14.00 -11.81
C THR A 18 -23.93 12.66 -11.35
N SER A 19 -23.23 11.97 -12.26
CA SER A 19 -22.35 10.85 -11.92
C SER A 19 -21.23 11.36 -11.01
N ALA A 20 -21.51 11.39 -9.71
CA ALA A 20 -20.51 11.56 -8.67
C ALA A 20 -19.65 10.30 -8.65
N ARG A 21 -18.71 10.20 -9.60
CA ARG A 21 -17.61 9.24 -9.51
C ARG A 21 -16.94 9.51 -8.16
N PRO A 22 -16.89 8.53 -7.23
CA PRO A 22 -16.19 8.76 -5.98
C PRO A 22 -14.74 9.04 -6.33
N VAL A 23 -14.28 10.26 -5.99
CA VAL A 23 -12.86 10.60 -6.02
C VAL A 23 -12.22 9.79 -4.91
N ARG A 24 -11.87 8.54 -5.21
CA ARG A 24 -10.96 7.76 -4.39
C ARG A 24 -9.65 8.52 -4.43
N ARG A 25 -9.23 9.01 -3.27
CA ARG A 25 -7.92 9.64 -3.13
C ARG A 25 -6.89 8.53 -3.20
N ASP A 26 -5.81 8.79 -3.93
CA ASP A 26 -4.60 7.98 -3.87
C ASP A 26 -4.13 7.86 -2.42
N VAL A 27 -3.38 6.80 -2.13
CA VAL A 27 -2.75 6.66 -0.81
C VAL A 27 -1.80 7.82 -0.55
N ASP A 28 -1.72 8.28 0.69
CA ASP A 28 -0.78 9.33 1.08
C ASP A 28 0.66 8.84 0.82
N PRO A 29 1.44 9.51 -0.07
CA PRO A 29 2.79 9.07 -0.42
C PRO A 29 3.74 8.96 0.77
N SER A 30 3.52 9.75 1.84
CA SER A 30 4.34 9.71 3.06
C SER A 30 4.11 8.45 3.90
N LEU A 31 3.02 7.73 3.65
CA LEU A 31 2.67 6.48 4.33
C LEU A 31 3.08 5.22 3.54
N ILE A 32 3.56 5.38 2.30
CA ILE A 32 4.01 4.28 1.45
C ILE A 32 5.41 3.82 1.90
N PRO A 33 5.60 2.53 2.26
CA PRO A 33 6.91 2.03 2.65
C PRO A 33 7.97 2.19 1.54
N GLU A 34 9.12 2.74 1.90
CA GLU A 34 10.33 2.77 1.06
C GLU A 34 10.88 1.34 0.86
N PHE A 35 11.29 0.99 -0.37
CA PHE A 35 11.90 -0.32 -0.65
C PHE A 35 13.21 -0.55 0.10
N GLY A 36 13.96 0.52 0.41
CA GLY A 36 15.27 0.47 1.08
C GLY A 36 16.34 -0.32 0.33
N PHE A 37 16.12 -0.65 -0.95
CA PHE A 37 17.00 -1.42 -1.81
C PHE A 37 16.84 -1.00 -3.27
N GLN A 38 17.83 -1.31 -4.11
CA GLN A 38 17.85 -0.98 -5.54
C GLN A 38 17.94 -2.27 -6.36
N SER A 39 17.36 -2.29 -7.55
CA SER A 39 17.46 -3.40 -8.49
C SER A 39 18.85 -3.49 -9.16
N GLY A 40 19.15 -4.65 -9.75
CA GLY A 40 20.37 -4.84 -10.55
C GLY A 40 21.68 -5.04 -9.76
N ILE A 41 21.64 -5.32 -8.45
CA ILE A 41 22.86 -5.49 -7.64
C ILE A 41 23.54 -6.83 -7.94
N ASN A 42 24.84 -6.80 -8.28
CA ASN A 42 25.70 -7.97 -8.51
C ASN A 42 25.05 -9.07 -9.41
N PRO A 43 24.75 -8.73 -10.69
CA PRO A 43 24.14 -9.68 -11.62
C PRO A 43 25.06 -10.88 -11.87
N THR A 44 24.49 -12.09 -11.84
CA THR A 44 25.21 -13.36 -12.11
C THR A 44 25.40 -13.66 -13.60
N GLY A 45 24.69 -12.94 -14.48
CA GLY A 45 24.55 -13.27 -15.89
C GLY A 45 23.46 -14.30 -16.21
N THR A 46 22.65 -14.70 -15.21
CA THR A 46 21.50 -15.63 -15.35
C THR A 46 20.16 -14.95 -15.01
N ASP A 47 20.07 -13.63 -15.19
CA ASP A 47 18.97 -12.75 -14.75
C ASP A 47 18.74 -12.69 -13.22
N ASP A 48 19.61 -13.33 -12.42
CA ASP A 48 19.62 -13.25 -10.96
C ASP A 48 20.58 -12.17 -10.43
N CYS A 49 20.12 -11.45 -9.41
CA CYS A 49 20.85 -10.41 -8.69
C CYS A 49 20.82 -10.69 -7.17
N ASP A 50 21.70 -10.04 -6.42
CA ASP A 50 21.65 -10.04 -4.95
C ASP A 50 20.42 -9.27 -4.45
N GLY A 51 19.67 -9.86 -3.51
CA GLY A 51 18.54 -9.23 -2.84
C GLY A 51 18.91 -8.44 -1.59
N ALA A 52 17.91 -7.79 -1.00
CA ALA A 52 18.04 -6.89 0.14
C ALA A 52 18.31 -7.60 1.49
N VAL A 53 18.10 -8.92 1.54
CA VAL A 53 18.12 -9.72 2.78
C VAL A 53 19.00 -10.95 2.57
N ASN A 54 19.81 -11.27 3.58
CA ASN A 54 20.64 -12.46 3.58
C ASN A 54 19.84 -13.72 3.98
N GLY A 55 20.18 -14.85 3.36
CA GLY A 55 19.68 -16.17 3.71
C GLY A 55 20.36 -16.74 4.96
N ALA A 56 19.96 -17.95 5.33
CA ALA A 56 20.52 -18.66 6.49
C ALA A 56 22.01 -19.02 6.34
N ASP A 57 22.55 -18.98 5.13
CA ASP A 57 23.98 -19.15 4.82
C ASP A 57 24.79 -17.84 4.91
N GLY A 58 24.15 -16.73 5.28
CA GLY A 58 24.75 -15.41 5.43
C GLY A 58 24.97 -14.66 4.11
N LYS A 59 24.48 -15.17 2.97
CA LYS A 59 24.63 -14.54 1.65
C LYS A 59 23.33 -13.87 1.20
N PRO A 60 23.37 -12.83 0.35
CA PRO A 60 22.16 -12.23 -0.22
C PRO A 60 21.30 -13.29 -0.92
N ILE A 61 20.00 -13.30 -0.63
CA ILE A 61 19.06 -14.18 -1.33
C ILE A 61 18.97 -13.72 -2.78
N LYS A 62 19.11 -14.63 -3.74
CA LYS A 62 18.99 -14.30 -5.16
C LYS A 62 17.56 -13.93 -5.54
N ILE A 63 17.43 -12.85 -6.31
CA ILE A 63 16.17 -12.28 -6.80
C ILE A 63 16.28 -12.01 -8.30
N PRO A 64 15.16 -11.89 -9.04
CA PRO A 64 15.20 -11.38 -10.41
C PRO A 64 15.83 -9.97 -10.44
N CYS A 65 16.75 -9.72 -11.38
CA CYS A 65 17.44 -8.43 -11.47
C CYS A 65 16.53 -7.22 -11.71
N ALA A 66 15.30 -7.43 -12.21
CA ALA A 66 14.27 -6.40 -12.37
C ALA A 66 13.55 -6.02 -11.06
N CYS A 67 13.89 -6.65 -9.93
CA CYS A 67 13.31 -6.39 -8.62
C CYS A 67 14.28 -5.65 -7.69
N PRO A 68 13.80 -4.69 -6.87
CA PRO A 68 12.45 -4.14 -6.83
C PRO A 68 12.08 -3.38 -8.12
N PRO A 69 10.78 -3.24 -8.43
CA PRO A 69 10.32 -2.56 -9.64
C PRO A 69 10.61 -1.06 -9.58
N ASP A 70 10.29 -0.34 -10.66
CA ASP A 70 10.19 1.11 -10.58
C ASP A 70 9.18 1.55 -9.50
N ARG A 71 9.51 2.64 -8.79
CA ARG A 71 8.74 3.11 -7.64
C ARG A 71 7.39 3.67 -8.05
N GLN A 72 7.28 4.37 -9.18
CA GLN A 72 5.99 4.91 -9.63
C GLN A 72 5.05 3.77 -10.03
N THR A 73 5.55 2.80 -10.79
CA THR A 73 4.82 1.59 -11.18
C THR A 73 4.21 0.89 -9.95
N PHE A 74 5.01 0.68 -8.90
CA PHE A 74 4.53 0.11 -7.65
C PHE A 74 3.48 0.99 -6.92
N ILE A 75 3.62 2.31 -6.95
CA ILE A 75 2.63 3.23 -6.36
C ILE A 75 1.31 3.18 -7.13
N ASP A 76 1.35 3.06 -8.45
CA ASP A 76 0.16 2.94 -9.29
C ASP A 76 -0.60 1.63 -9.01
N ASP A 77 0.11 0.49 -8.93
CA ASP A 77 -0.46 -0.80 -8.51
C ASP A 77 -0.99 -0.77 -7.07
N LEU A 78 -0.28 -0.12 -6.14
CA LEU A 78 -0.73 0.05 -4.75
C LEU A 78 -2.03 0.85 -4.68
N ASN A 79 -2.13 1.95 -5.44
CA ASN A 79 -3.34 2.76 -5.55
C ASN A 79 -4.50 1.93 -6.12
N ALA A 80 -4.27 1.15 -7.18
CA ALA A 80 -5.28 0.28 -7.77
C ALA A 80 -5.79 -0.76 -6.75
N ASN A 81 -4.88 -1.41 -6.02
CA ASN A 81 -5.21 -2.40 -5.00
C ASN A 81 -6.04 -1.80 -3.86
N VAL A 82 -5.63 -0.64 -3.33
CA VAL A 82 -6.33 0.03 -2.24
C VAL A 82 -7.69 0.61 -2.69
N ALA A 83 -7.78 1.09 -3.94
CA ALA A 83 -9.05 1.54 -4.53
C ALA A 83 -10.07 0.40 -4.73
N ALA A 84 -9.57 -0.82 -4.95
CA ALA A 84 -10.36 -2.05 -5.10
C ALA A 84 -10.66 -2.77 -3.76
N GLY A 85 -9.84 -2.54 -2.72
CA GLY A 85 -9.90 -3.26 -1.44
C GLY A 85 -9.28 -4.66 -1.48
N HIS A 86 -8.66 -5.04 -2.59
CA HIS A 86 -8.00 -6.33 -2.81
C HIS A 86 -6.88 -6.18 -3.85
N ALA A 87 -5.96 -7.14 -3.92
CA ALA A 87 -4.96 -7.17 -4.98
C ALA A 87 -5.65 -7.40 -6.34
N VAL A 88 -5.61 -6.43 -7.27
CA VAL A 88 -6.40 -6.47 -8.52
C VAL A 88 -6.05 -7.68 -9.39
N ASN A 89 -4.80 -8.12 -9.35
CA ASN A 89 -4.29 -9.29 -10.06
C ASN A 89 -4.35 -10.59 -9.23
N ASN A 90 -4.82 -10.52 -7.98
CA ASN A 90 -5.08 -11.68 -7.12
C ASN A 90 -6.27 -11.41 -6.15
N PRO A 91 -7.52 -11.33 -6.66
CA PRO A 91 -8.64 -10.75 -5.90
C PRO A 91 -9.09 -11.50 -4.64
N THR A 92 -8.57 -12.70 -4.39
CA THR A 92 -8.80 -13.43 -3.14
C THR A 92 -7.96 -12.91 -1.97
N VAL A 93 -7.01 -12.00 -2.22
CA VAL A 93 -6.19 -11.34 -1.20
C VAL A 93 -6.71 -9.92 -0.97
N GLU A 94 -7.46 -9.74 0.12
CA GLU A 94 -7.90 -8.42 0.59
C GLU A 94 -6.70 -7.55 1.02
N VAL A 95 -6.82 -6.24 0.83
CA VAL A 95 -5.81 -5.27 1.27
C VAL A 95 -6.45 -4.12 2.04
N SER A 96 -5.68 -3.51 2.94
CA SER A 96 -6.13 -2.38 3.75
C SER A 96 -4.99 -1.42 4.01
N PHE A 97 -5.23 -0.14 3.73
CA PHE A 97 -4.24 0.94 3.88
C PHE A 97 -4.77 2.02 4.84
N PRO A 98 -4.89 1.72 6.14
CA PRO A 98 -5.32 2.68 7.14
C PRO A 98 -4.27 3.80 7.29
N THR A 99 -4.72 5.00 7.64
CA THR A 99 -3.89 6.22 7.64
C THR A 99 -3.41 6.67 9.01
N ASP A 100 -3.84 6.02 10.09
CA ASP A 100 -3.41 6.33 11.45
C ASP A 100 -2.01 5.76 11.76
N ASN A 101 -1.52 6.07 12.97
CA ASN A 101 -0.16 5.80 13.42
C ASN A 101 -0.03 4.61 14.39
N SER A 102 -0.96 3.65 14.37
CA SER A 102 -1.00 2.54 15.34
C SER A 102 -0.34 1.21 14.90
N GLN A 103 -0.13 0.35 15.90
CA GLN A 103 0.03 -1.13 15.87
C GLN A 103 -0.28 -1.79 14.52
N ALA A 104 -1.54 -2.19 14.38
CA ALA A 104 -2.04 -2.92 13.22
C ALA A 104 -2.05 -2.07 11.95
N SER A 105 -2.24 -0.75 12.03
CA SER A 105 -2.43 0.08 10.85
C SER A 105 -1.19 0.21 9.99
N GLN A 106 -0.08 0.48 10.64
CA GLN A 106 1.20 0.59 9.97
C GLN A 106 1.72 -0.79 9.48
N LEU A 107 1.50 -1.88 10.25
CA LEU A 107 1.71 -3.25 9.76
C LEU A 107 0.82 -3.59 8.56
N ALA A 108 -0.44 -3.14 8.53
CA ALA A 108 -1.34 -3.33 7.39
C ALA A 108 -0.83 -2.63 6.13
N ARG A 109 -0.19 -1.46 6.26
CA ARG A 109 0.50 -0.79 5.14
C ARG A 109 1.68 -1.61 4.61
N LEU A 110 2.53 -2.15 5.48
CA LEU A 110 3.63 -3.06 5.09
C LEU A 110 3.12 -4.35 4.43
N ASN A 111 2.09 -4.97 4.98
CA ASN A 111 1.47 -6.17 4.40
C ASN A 111 0.84 -5.88 3.04
N THR A 112 0.13 -4.76 2.90
CA THR A 112 -0.47 -4.34 1.62
C THR A 112 0.61 -4.01 0.58
N ALA A 113 1.74 -3.40 0.99
CA ALA A 113 2.90 -3.17 0.14
C ALA A 113 3.56 -4.50 -0.31
N ALA A 114 3.74 -5.46 0.61
CA ALA A 114 4.27 -6.78 0.31
C ALA A 114 3.35 -7.59 -0.63
N VAL A 115 2.03 -7.56 -0.39
CA VAL A 115 1.02 -8.18 -1.27
C VAL A 115 1.06 -7.53 -2.65
N THR A 116 1.16 -6.21 -2.74
CA THR A 116 1.28 -5.50 -4.02
C THR A 116 2.51 -5.96 -4.79
N LEU A 117 3.70 -5.95 -4.17
CA LEU A 117 4.94 -6.44 -4.80
C LEU A 117 4.84 -7.88 -5.29
N GLN A 118 4.25 -8.78 -4.50
CA GLN A 118 4.14 -10.20 -4.84
C GLN A 118 3.14 -10.48 -5.97
N ASN A 119 2.19 -9.57 -6.23
CA ASN A 119 1.07 -9.82 -7.14
C ASN A 119 1.02 -8.87 -8.36
N LEU A 120 2.11 -8.14 -8.66
CA LEU A 120 2.18 -7.17 -9.78
C LEU A 120 1.69 -7.72 -11.13
N ASN A 121 1.91 -9.00 -11.45
CA ASN A 121 1.52 -9.63 -12.72
C ASN A 121 0.68 -10.91 -12.54
N GLY A 122 -0.02 -11.05 -11.41
CA GLY A 122 -0.83 -12.23 -11.07
C GLY A 122 -0.44 -12.89 -9.74
N PRO A 123 -1.13 -13.97 -9.32
CA PRO A 123 -0.94 -14.60 -8.01
C PRO A 123 0.50 -15.09 -7.79
N GLY A 124 1.24 -14.42 -6.90
CA GLY A 124 2.66 -14.70 -6.66
C GLY A 124 3.58 -14.43 -7.87
N LYS A 125 3.13 -13.66 -8.85
CA LYS A 125 3.85 -13.27 -10.08
C LYS A 125 4.30 -11.82 -9.97
N GLY A 126 5.25 -11.56 -9.09
CA GLY A 126 5.82 -10.24 -8.88
C GLY A 126 7.19 -10.33 -8.22
N CYS A 127 7.60 -9.24 -7.58
CA CYS A 127 8.87 -9.20 -6.89
C CYS A 127 8.77 -9.85 -5.50
N PRO A 128 9.73 -10.71 -5.13
CA PRO A 128 9.73 -11.34 -3.81
C PRO A 128 10.03 -10.28 -2.74
N VAL A 129 9.47 -10.41 -1.54
CA VAL A 129 9.63 -9.40 -0.47
C VAL A 129 11.09 -9.17 -0.09
N VAL A 130 11.95 -10.20 -0.23
CA VAL A 130 13.41 -10.11 -0.02
C VAL A 130 14.16 -9.27 -1.08
N SER A 131 13.47 -8.75 -2.10
CA SER A 131 13.98 -7.67 -2.97
C SER A 131 13.85 -6.28 -2.34
N THR A 132 13.25 -6.18 -1.15
CA THR A 132 13.10 -4.95 -0.38
C THR A 132 13.47 -5.20 1.07
N THR A 133 13.66 -4.13 1.84
CA THR A 133 13.89 -4.22 3.29
C THR A 133 12.60 -4.32 4.10
N PHE A 134 11.42 -4.51 3.48
CA PHE A 134 10.11 -4.57 4.16
C PHE A 134 10.08 -5.57 5.34
N SER A 135 10.76 -6.72 5.21
CA SER A 135 10.86 -7.72 6.30
C SER A 135 11.80 -7.31 7.44
N ALA A 136 12.66 -6.32 7.23
CA ALA A 136 13.57 -5.75 8.22
C ALA A 136 13.07 -4.42 8.80
N GLN A 137 11.98 -3.84 8.28
CA GLN A 137 11.38 -2.64 8.84
C GLN A 137 10.77 -2.96 10.22
N PRO A 138 11.27 -2.33 11.30
CA PRO A 138 10.94 -2.74 12.66
C PRO A 138 9.50 -2.38 13.02
N GLU A 139 8.94 -3.11 14.00
CA GLU A 139 7.81 -2.63 14.80
C GLU A 139 8.33 -1.51 15.74
N GLY A 140 8.61 -0.35 15.17
CA GLY A 140 8.92 0.93 15.83
C GLY A 140 8.99 2.18 14.92
N HIS A 141 9.03 2.07 13.59
CA HIS A 141 9.10 3.21 12.66
C HIS A 141 7.73 3.92 12.54
N PRO A 142 7.58 5.16 12.02
CA PRO A 142 6.28 5.73 11.60
C PRO A 142 5.54 4.91 10.49
N GLY A 143 6.10 3.77 10.08
CA GLY A 143 5.52 2.76 9.20
C GLY A 143 5.34 1.37 9.82
N ARG A 144 5.56 1.16 11.13
CA ARG A 144 5.05 0.07 12.01
C ARG A 144 5.52 0.44 13.42
N PRO A 145 4.69 0.74 14.44
CA PRO A 145 5.19 1.30 15.69
C PRO A 145 5.43 0.20 16.75
N ALA A 146 5.84 0.63 17.95
CA ALA A 146 6.34 -0.24 18.98
C ALA A 146 5.31 -1.23 19.54
N SER A 147 5.70 -2.51 19.60
CA SER A 147 5.02 -3.49 20.45
C SER A 147 5.16 -3.04 21.90
N PRO A 148 4.09 -3.08 22.72
CA PRO A 148 4.16 -2.64 24.11
C PRO A 148 5.09 -3.58 24.88
N SER A 149 6.28 -3.09 25.21
CA SER A 149 7.07 -3.65 26.29
C SER A 149 6.28 -3.47 27.58
N SER A 150 5.68 -4.56 28.07
CA SER A 150 4.88 -4.58 29.30
C SER A 150 5.75 -4.38 30.55
N GLY A 151 6.30 -3.18 30.69
CA GLY A 151 6.85 -2.65 31.93
C GLY A 151 5.72 -2.33 32.90
N PHE A 152 5.11 -3.36 33.49
CA PHE A 152 4.28 -3.16 34.68
C PHE A 152 5.19 -2.89 35.87
N GLY A 153 5.50 -1.61 36.06
CA GLY A 153 6.21 -1.14 37.25
C GLY A 153 5.34 -1.33 38.49
N ALA A 154 5.77 -2.21 39.40
CA ALA A 154 5.22 -2.36 40.74
C ALA A 154 6.18 -1.79 41.79
N SER A 155 6.52 -0.51 41.67
CA SER A 155 7.12 0.25 42.77
C SER A 155 6.02 0.65 43.76
N PHE A 156 5.73 -0.18 44.76
CA PHE A 156 5.05 0.31 45.98
C PHE A 156 5.45 -0.51 47.22
N GLN A 157 5.55 0.20 48.35
CA GLN A 157 5.82 -0.28 49.71
C GLN A 157 7.20 -0.87 50.05
N ARG A 158 8.08 0.04 50.48
CA ARG A 158 8.86 -0.16 51.72
C ARG A 158 7.89 -0.27 52.91
N ALA A 159 8.08 -1.25 53.77
CA ALA A 159 7.85 -1.20 55.21
C ALA A 159 8.73 -2.28 55.87
#